data_AF-A0A611QNR0-F1
#
_entry.id   AF-A0A611QNR0-F1
#
_cell.length_a   1.000
_cell.length_b   1.000
_cell.length_c   1.000
_cell.angle_alpha   90.00
_cell.angle_beta   90.00
_cell.angle_gamma   90.00
#
_symmetry.space_group_name_H-M   'P 1'
#
loop_
_entity.id
_entity.type
_entity.pdbx_description
1 polymer ?
#
loop_
_entity_poly.entity_id
_entity_poly.type
_entity_poly.pdbx_seq_one_letter_code
_entity_poly.pdbx_strand_id
1 'polypeptide(L)'
;MENTNIVTTEQQAPNTISASNAIFNVQALGQLTAFANLMADSQVTVPAHLAGKPADCMAIVMQAMQWGMNPYAVAQKTHLVNGVLGYEAQLVNAVIASSSAIHGRFHYRYGGDWERCTRTQEITRDKNGKNGKYTVT
;
A
#
# COMPACT_ATOMS: atom_id res chain seq x y z
N MET A 1 50.77 27.82 5.97
CA MET A 1 50.23 26.71 5.16
C MET A 1 49.01 26.20 5.89
N GLU A 2 47.85 26.82 5.65
CA GLU A 2 46.57 26.33 6.13
C GLU A 2 45.88 25.64 4.95
N ASN A 3 45.70 24.33 5.06
CA ASN A 3 44.97 23.55 4.07
C ASN A 3 43.48 23.63 4.42
N THR A 4 42.79 24.61 3.85
CA THR A 4 41.33 24.66 3.90
C THR A 4 40.79 23.67 2.87
N ASN A 5 40.53 22.43 3.30
CA ASN A 5 39.68 21.50 2.57
C ASN A 5 38.24 22.04 2.62
N ILE A 6 37.89 22.86 1.63
CA ILE A 6 36.49 23.15 1.34
C ILE A 6 35.90 21.86 0.77
N VAL A 7 35.27 21.07 1.63
CA VAL A 7 34.36 20.01 1.20
C VAL A 7 33.19 20.73 0.56
N THR A 8 33.20 20.78 -0.77
CA THR A 8 32.03 21.16 -1.57
C THR A 8 30.94 20.17 -1.21
N THR A 9 30.03 20.55 -0.31
CA THR A 9 28.77 19.84 -0.16
C THR A 9 27.97 20.12 -1.43
N GLU A 10 28.21 19.31 -2.46
CA GLU A 10 27.22 19.13 -3.51
C GLU A 10 25.94 18.67 -2.82
N GLN A 11 24.99 19.59 -2.75
CA GLN A 11 23.63 19.33 -2.33
C GLN A 11 23.00 18.52 -3.46
N GLN A 12 23.39 17.25 -3.55
CA GLN A 12 22.80 16.30 -4.48
C GLN A 12 21.37 16.11 -4.02
N ALA A 13 20.45 16.84 -4.67
CA ALA A 13 19.03 16.55 -4.59
C ALA A 13 18.87 15.04 -4.75
N PRO A 14 18.04 14.37 -3.92
CA PRO A 14 17.90 12.93 -4.00
C PRO A 14 17.63 12.57 -5.46
N ASN A 15 18.46 11.72 -6.06
CA ASN A 15 18.28 11.25 -7.43
C ASN A 15 16.90 10.60 -7.49
N THR A 16 15.87 11.36 -7.87
CA THR A 16 14.53 10.83 -8.10
C THR A 16 14.63 9.98 -9.35
N ILE A 17 14.96 8.70 -9.16
CA ILE A 17 14.94 7.72 -10.24
C ILE A 17 13.47 7.58 -10.64
N SER A 18 13.10 8.15 -11.78
CA SER A 18 11.78 7.91 -12.36
C SER A 18 11.63 6.41 -12.64
N ALA A 19 10.48 5.82 -12.26
CA ALA A 19 10.20 4.41 -12.48
C ALA A 19 10.47 3.97 -13.93
N SER A 20 10.10 4.81 -14.90
CA SER A 20 10.35 4.59 -16.32
C SER A 20 11.83 4.48 -16.67
N ASN A 21 12.69 5.32 -16.09
CA ASN A 21 14.14 5.29 -16.34
C ASN A 21 14.84 4.14 -15.60
N ALA A 22 14.28 3.71 -14.47
CA ALA A 22 14.82 2.59 -13.68
C ALA A 22 14.71 1.25 -14.42
N ILE A 23 13.61 1.03 -15.15
CA ILE A 23 13.34 -0.23 -15.85
C ILE A 23 14.34 -0.47 -16.98
N PHE A 24 14.73 0.59 -17.70
CA PHE A 24 15.66 0.50 -18.83
C PHE A 24 17.14 0.62 -18.43
N ASN A 25 17.42 0.84 -17.14
CA ASN A 25 18.77 0.91 -16.60
C ASN A 25 19.07 -0.35 -15.77
N VAL A 26 19.98 -1.20 -16.25
CA VAL A 26 20.33 -2.49 -15.61
C VAL A 26 20.82 -2.30 -14.17
N GLN A 27 21.55 -1.22 -13.89
CA GLN A 27 22.05 -0.94 -12.54
C GLN A 27 20.91 -0.52 -11.60
N ALA A 28 20.00 0.32 -12.07
CA ALA A 28 18.80 0.70 -11.31
C ALA A 28 17.90 -0.53 -11.08
N LEU A 29 17.72 -1.38 -12.09
CA LEU A 29 16.95 -2.61 -11.96
C LEU A 29 17.54 -3.56 -10.90
N GLY A 30 18.88 -3.66 -10.82
CA GLY A 30 19.57 -4.42 -9.78
C GLY A 30 19.29 -3.90 -8.37
N GLN A 31 19.34 -2.57 -8.19
CA GLN A 31 19.01 -1.93 -6.90
C GLN A 31 17.54 -2.15 -6.51
N LEU A 32 16.62 -2.04 -7.48
CA LEU A 32 15.20 -2.30 -7.24
C LEU A 32 14.93 -3.76 -6.87
N THR A 33 15.63 -4.69 -7.51
CA THR A 33 15.55 -6.12 -7.18
C THR A 33 16.02 -6.39 -5.76
N ALA A 34 17.16 -5.80 -5.36
CA ALA A 34 17.66 -5.91 -3.99
C ALA A 34 16.67 -5.34 -2.96
N PHE A 35 16.07 -4.19 -3.26
CA PHE A 35 15.07 -3.57 -2.39
C PHE A 35 13.78 -4.42 -2.30
N ALA A 36 13.34 -5.02 -3.41
CA ALA A 36 12.19 -5.91 -3.42
C ALA A 36 12.42 -7.19 -2.60
N ASN A 37 13.64 -7.75 -2.64
CA ASN A 37 14.02 -8.86 -1.77
C ASN A 37 13.96 -8.46 -0.30
N LEU A 38 14.54 -7.31 0.06
CA LEU A 38 14.47 -6.77 1.43
C LEU A 38 13.02 -6.56 1.88
N MET A 39 12.15 -6.09 0.98
CA MET A 39 10.74 -5.93 1.28
C MET A 39 10.05 -7.29 1.50
N ALA A 40 10.37 -8.31 0.71
CA ALA A 40 9.85 -9.66 0.88
C ALA A 40 10.32 -10.34 2.19
N ASP A 41 11.50 -10.00 2.69
CA ASP A 41 12.02 -10.51 3.97
C ASP A 41 11.28 -9.93 5.19
N SER A 42 10.57 -8.80 5.02
CA SER A 42 9.81 -8.18 6.11
C SER A 42 8.66 -9.07 6.58
N GLN A 43 8.59 -9.28 7.89
CA GLN A 43 7.57 -10.11 8.54
C GLN A 43 6.35 -9.33 9.05
N VAL A 44 6.53 -8.06 9.40
CA VAL A 44 5.51 -7.27 10.11
C VAL A 44 5.02 -6.10 9.28
N THR A 45 5.90 -5.45 8.53
CA THR A 45 5.54 -4.22 7.80
C THR A 45 4.96 -4.49 6.41
N VAL A 46 5.06 -5.72 5.92
CA VAL A 46 4.58 -6.18 4.61
C VAL A 46 3.50 -7.24 4.83
N PRO A 47 2.36 -7.18 4.13
CA PRO A 47 1.27 -8.12 4.34
C PRO A 47 1.63 -9.53 3.87
N ALA A 48 0.94 -10.53 4.45
CA ALA A 48 1.22 -11.95 4.22
C ALA A 48 1.15 -12.39 2.75
N HIS A 49 0.36 -11.71 1.91
CA HIS A 49 0.29 -12.02 0.49
C HIS A 49 1.50 -11.54 -0.32
N LEU A 50 2.37 -10.71 0.25
CA LEU A 50 3.61 -10.20 -0.35
C LEU A 50 4.88 -10.72 0.35
N ALA A 51 4.79 -11.06 1.65
CA ALA A 51 5.91 -11.62 2.40
C ALA A 51 6.45 -12.91 1.75
N GLY A 52 7.78 -13.00 1.60
CA GLY A 52 8.46 -14.10 0.92
C GLY A 52 8.27 -14.12 -0.62
N LYS A 53 7.65 -13.09 -1.21
CA LYS A 53 7.39 -13.02 -2.65
C LYS A 53 8.08 -11.80 -3.29
N PRO A 54 9.39 -11.89 -3.58
CA PRO A 54 10.16 -10.76 -4.08
C PRO A 54 9.67 -10.23 -5.43
N ALA A 55 9.13 -11.09 -6.31
CA ALA A 55 8.55 -10.65 -7.58
C ALA A 55 7.31 -9.76 -7.39
N ASP A 56 6.41 -10.14 -6.48
CA ASP A 56 5.22 -9.34 -6.16
C ASP A 56 5.61 -8.04 -5.43
N CYS A 57 6.59 -8.10 -4.53
CA CYS A 57 7.18 -6.92 -3.90
C CYS A 57 7.79 -5.96 -4.94
N MET A 58 8.48 -6.48 -5.96
CA MET A 58 9.06 -5.67 -7.04
C MET A 58 7.97 -4.91 -7.80
N ALA A 59 6.84 -5.55 -8.10
CA ALA A 59 5.71 -4.88 -8.73
C ALA A 59 5.18 -3.72 -7.87
N ILE A 60 5.08 -3.91 -6.55
CA ILE A 60 4.69 -2.84 -5.63
C ILE A 60 5.72 -1.70 -5.59
N VAL A 61 7.02 -2.02 -5.55
CA VAL A 61 8.10 -1.02 -5.54
C VAL A 61 8.02 -0.16 -6.80
N MET A 62 7.91 -0.78 -7.97
CA MET A 62 7.77 -0.06 -9.24
C MET A 62 6.52 0.81 -9.28
N GLN A 63 5.39 0.29 -8.77
CA GLN A 63 4.14 1.05 -8.71
C GLN A 63 4.23 2.25 -7.77
N ALA A 64 4.84 2.07 -6.60
CA ALA A 64 5.05 3.12 -5.61
C ALA A 64 5.97 4.22 -6.16
N MET A 65 7.04 3.85 -6.86
CA MET A 65 7.90 4.80 -7.56
C MET A 65 7.14 5.61 -8.61
N GLN A 66 6.25 4.97 -9.38
CA GLN A 66 5.45 5.65 -10.39
C GLN A 66 4.48 6.67 -9.77
N TRP A 67 4.01 6.44 -8.55
CA TRP A 67 3.18 7.37 -7.78
C TRP A 67 3.98 8.34 -6.91
N GLY A 68 5.31 8.19 -6.83
CA GLY A 68 6.15 8.97 -5.91
C GLY A 68 5.84 8.70 -4.43
N MET A 69 5.40 7.49 -4.09
CA MET A 69 5.00 7.10 -2.72
C MET A 69 5.98 6.09 -2.12
N ASN A 70 5.93 5.95 -0.78
CA ASN A 70 6.73 4.96 -0.06
C ASN A 70 6.24 3.52 -0.38
N PRO A 71 7.10 2.61 -0.87
CA PRO A 71 6.72 1.23 -1.19
C PRO A 71 6.09 0.44 -0.05
N TYR A 72 6.56 0.62 1.20
CA TYR A 72 5.97 -0.05 2.36
C TYR A 72 4.55 0.45 2.65
N ALA A 73 4.33 1.76 2.52
CA ALA A 73 2.99 2.34 2.72
C ALA A 73 2.00 1.88 1.64
N VAL A 74 2.47 1.77 0.40
CA VAL A 74 1.68 1.21 -0.72
C VAL A 74 1.38 -0.27 -0.45
N ALA A 75 2.37 -1.06 -0.06
CA ALA A 75 2.21 -2.48 0.24
C ALA A 75 1.16 -2.74 1.33
N GLN A 76 1.19 -1.96 2.41
CA GLN A 76 0.24 -2.09 3.53
C GLN A 76 -1.21 -1.82 3.16
N LYS A 77 -1.45 -1.17 2.02
CA LYS A 77 -2.77 -0.83 1.49
C LYS A 77 -3.14 -1.66 0.27
N THR A 78 -2.61 -2.88 0.21
CA THR A 78 -2.98 -3.89 -0.79
C THR A 78 -3.77 -5.02 -0.17
N HIS A 79 -4.61 -5.66 -0.96
CA HIS A 79 -5.39 -6.82 -0.56
C HIS A 79 -5.57 -7.77 -1.76
N LEU A 80 -5.97 -9.01 -1.49
CA LEU A 80 -6.31 -9.98 -2.54
C LEU A 80 -7.82 -10.19 -2.61
N VAL A 81 -8.37 -10.17 -3.82
CA VAL A 81 -9.75 -10.59 -4.11
C VAL A 81 -9.70 -11.62 -5.23
N ASN A 82 -10.13 -12.85 -4.94
CA ASN A 82 -10.08 -13.96 -5.91
C ASN A 82 -8.70 -14.16 -6.57
N GLY A 83 -7.62 -13.96 -5.80
CA GLY A 83 -6.24 -14.10 -6.28
C GLY A 83 -5.71 -12.89 -7.06
N VAL A 84 -6.52 -11.85 -7.27
CA VAL A 84 -6.09 -10.60 -7.92
C VAL A 84 -5.70 -9.58 -6.87
N LEU A 85 -4.57 -8.92 -7.09
CA LEU A 85 -4.09 -7.83 -6.25
C LEU A 85 -4.93 -6.56 -6.46
N GLY A 86 -5.49 -6.03 -5.38
CA GLY A 86 -6.20 -4.77 -5.34
C GLY A 86 -5.54 -3.76 -4.40
N TYR A 87 -5.77 -2.49 -4.63
CA TYR A 87 -5.37 -1.39 -3.75
C TYR A 87 -6.59 -0.86 -2.98
N GLU A 88 -6.42 -0.56 -1.70
CA GLU A 88 -7.48 0.04 -0.91
C GLU A 88 -7.85 1.42 -1.44
N ALA A 89 -9.14 1.77 -1.36
CA ALA A 89 -9.63 3.08 -1.79
C ALA A 89 -8.89 4.24 -1.10
N GLN A 90 -8.46 4.05 0.15
CA GLN A 90 -7.69 5.05 0.90
C GLN A 90 -6.37 5.40 0.20
N LEU A 91 -5.66 4.40 -0.32
CA LEU A 91 -4.40 4.59 -1.04
C LEU A 91 -4.66 5.25 -2.40
N VAL A 92 -5.63 4.75 -3.16
CA VAL A 92 -5.98 5.32 -4.46
C VAL A 92 -6.39 6.79 -4.32
N ASN A 93 -7.11 7.11 -3.26
CA ASN A 93 -7.47 8.49 -2.93
C ASN A 93 -6.24 9.37 -2.68
N ALA A 94 -5.26 8.86 -1.92
CA ALA A 94 -4.00 9.57 -1.67
C ALA A 94 -3.23 9.81 -2.97
N VAL A 95 -3.15 8.81 -3.85
CA VAL A 95 -2.49 8.90 -5.17
C VAL A 95 -3.12 9.99 -6.03
N ILE A 96 -4.46 10.03 -6.12
CA ILE A 96 -5.12 11.04 -6.95
C ILE A 96 -5.00 12.43 -6.31
N ALA A 97 -5.16 12.53 -5.00
CA ALA A 97 -5.06 13.81 -4.29
C ALA A 97 -3.65 14.41 -4.30
N SER A 98 -2.59 13.59 -4.38
CA SER A 98 -1.21 14.05 -4.56
C SER A 98 -0.84 14.32 -6.02
N SER A 99 -1.71 13.97 -6.97
CA SER A 99 -1.50 14.19 -8.40
C SER A 99 -2.04 15.55 -8.87
N SER A 100 -1.67 15.95 -10.09
CA SER A 100 -2.24 17.11 -10.78
C SER A 100 -3.54 16.79 -11.54
N ALA A 101 -4.10 15.58 -11.39
CA ALA A 101 -5.27 15.16 -12.14
C ALA A 101 -6.57 15.84 -11.68
N ILE A 102 -6.60 16.39 -10.46
CA ILE A 102 -7.75 17.10 -9.89
C ILE A 102 -7.36 18.47 -9.36
N HIS A 103 -8.32 19.39 -9.31
CA HIS A 103 -8.15 20.68 -8.64
C HIS A 103 -8.82 20.62 -7.27
N GLY A 104 -8.09 20.97 -6.22
CA GLY A 104 -8.60 20.97 -4.86
C GLY A 104 -8.63 19.57 -4.24
N ARG A 105 -9.70 19.22 -3.54
CA ARG A 105 -9.84 17.97 -2.77
C ARG A 105 -11.13 17.25 -3.16
N PHE A 106 -11.20 15.96 -2.87
CA PHE A 106 -12.43 15.19 -3.07
C PHE A 106 -13.59 15.72 -2.22
N HIS A 107 -14.76 15.84 -2.85
CA HIS A 107 -16.03 16.10 -2.20
C HIS A 107 -16.87 14.83 -2.18
N TYR A 108 -16.88 14.14 -1.04
CA TYR A 108 -17.67 12.92 -0.90
C TYR A 108 -19.14 13.26 -0.64
N ARG A 109 -20.03 12.57 -1.35
CA ARG A 109 -21.46 12.52 -1.03
C ARG A 109 -21.82 11.05 -0.86
N TYR A 110 -22.40 10.71 0.28
CA TYR A 110 -22.94 9.39 0.51
C TYR A 110 -24.34 9.34 -0.11
N GLY A 111 -24.55 8.41 -1.06
CA GLY A 111 -25.85 8.14 -1.66
C GLY A 111 -26.32 6.72 -1.32
N GLY A 112 -27.61 6.43 -1.55
CA GLY A 112 -28.21 5.12 -1.31
C GLY A 112 -29.16 5.07 -0.11
N ASP A 113 -29.96 4.01 -0.04
CA ASP A 113 -30.82 3.70 1.11
C ASP A 113 -29.98 2.97 2.17
N TRP A 114 -29.41 3.75 3.10
CA TRP A 114 -28.53 3.25 4.16
C TRP A 114 -29.29 2.56 5.30
N GLU A 115 -30.63 2.62 5.33
CA GLU A 115 -31.43 2.03 6.42
C GLU A 115 -31.24 0.51 6.55
N ARG A 116 -30.90 -0.18 5.44
CA ARG A 116 -30.58 -1.61 5.43
C ARG A 116 -29.21 -1.93 6.04
N CYS A 117 -28.26 -1.01 5.99
CA CYS A 117 -26.88 -1.23 6.45
C CYS A 117 -26.63 -0.74 7.88
N THR A 118 -27.47 0.16 8.41
CA THR A 118 -27.36 0.66 9.79
C THR A 118 -28.20 -0.13 10.79
N ARG A 119 -29.03 -1.06 10.33
CA ARG A 119 -29.84 -1.89 11.22
C ARG A 119 -28.98 -3.03 11.78
N THR A 120 -28.39 -2.81 12.94
CA THR A 120 -27.86 -3.91 13.76
C THR A 120 -29.01 -4.85 14.09
N GLN A 121 -29.07 -6.02 13.45
CA GLN A 121 -29.93 -7.09 13.92
C GLN A 121 -29.18 -7.84 15.02
N GLU A 122 -29.74 -7.84 16.24
CA GLU A 122 -29.39 -8.87 17.22
C GLU A 122 -29.78 -10.22 16.62
N ILE A 123 -28.78 -11.04 16.27
CA ILE A 123 -29.02 -12.37 15.71
C ILE A 123 -29.27 -13.31 16.88
N THR A 124 -30.51 -13.38 17.32
CA THR A 124 -30.90 -14.37 18.32
C THR A 124 -30.81 -15.77 17.71
N ARG A 125 -29.98 -16.65 18.29
CA ARG A 125 -29.85 -18.06 17.86
C ARG A 125 -30.36 -19.01 18.92
N ASP A 126 -31.30 -19.87 18.53
CA ASP A 126 -31.74 -20.98 19.37
C ASP A 126 -30.73 -22.12 19.30
N LYS A 127 -30.21 -22.53 20.46
CA LYS A 127 -29.34 -23.70 20.61
C LYS A 127 -30.07 -24.78 21.39
N ASN A 128 -29.91 -26.04 20.96
CA ASN A 128 -30.38 -27.20 21.71
C ASN A 128 -29.27 -27.71 22.61
N GLY A 129 -29.49 -27.65 23.93
CA GLY A 129 -28.67 -28.32 24.92
C GLY A 129 -29.33 -29.60 25.43
N LYS A 130 -28.62 -30.34 26.29
CA LYS A 130 -29.11 -31.57 26.94
C LYS A 130 -30.42 -31.37 27.73
N ASN A 131 -30.72 -30.13 28.17
CA ASN A 131 -31.91 -29.78 28.95
C ASN A 131 -32.96 -28.97 28.16
N GLY A 132 -32.92 -28.99 26.83
CA GLY A 132 -33.91 -28.32 25.97
C GLY A 132 -33.34 -27.13 25.16
N LYS A 133 -34.24 -26.41 24.48
CA LYS A 133 -33.88 -25.25 23.65
C LYS A 133 -33.63 -24.04 24.54
N TYR A 134 -32.54 -23.30 24.31
CA TYR A 134 -32.32 -21.99 24.91
C TYR A 134 -31.80 -20.99 23.89
N THR A 135 -32.17 -19.74 24.11
CA THR A 135 -31.99 -18.63 23.18
C THR A 135 -30.75 -17.83 23.59
N VAL A 136 -29.82 -17.62 22.65
CA VAL A 136 -28.59 -16.82 22.86
C VAL A 136 -28.63 -15.61 21.95
N THR A 137 -28.40 -14.42 22.50
CA THR A 137 -28.29 -13.16 21.76
C THR A 137 -26.85 -12.92 21.34
#